data_AF-A0A966LFM7-F1
#
_entry.id   AF-A0A966LFM7-F1
#
_cell.length_a   1.000
_cell.length_b   1.000
_cell.length_c   1.000
_cell.angle_alpha   90.00
_cell.angle_beta   90.00
_cell.angle_gamma   90.00
#
_symmetry.space_group_name_H-M   'P 1'
#
loop_
_entity.id
_entity.type
_entity.pdbx_description
1 polymer ?
#
loop_
_entity_poly.entity_id
_entity_poly.type
_entity_poly.pdbx_seq_one_letter_code
_entity_poly.pdbx_strand_id
1 'polypeptide(L)' 'AIAFLGEANLHYGIDRVVAVMPDGRGYIWHQINACGQAVFDGDPAPGGCPPPPERAN' A
#
# COMPACT_ATOMS: atom_id res chain seq x y z
N ALA A 1 -12.41 -9.82 -12.13
CA ALA A 1 -11.94 -8.44 -11.91
C ALA A 1 -10.45 -8.40 -12.21
N ILE A 2 -9.92 -7.27 -12.68
CA ILE A 2 -8.48 -7.07 -12.81
C ILE A 2 -8.09 -5.98 -11.81
N ALA A 3 -7.09 -6.26 -10.99
CA ALA A 3 -6.56 -5.31 -10.02
C ALA A 3 -5.25 -4.71 -10.53
N PHE A 4 -5.09 -3.42 -10.30
CA PHE A 4 -3.91 -2.64 -10.64
C PHE A 4 -3.41 -1.94 -9.39
N LEU A 5 -2.10 -1.83 -9.27
CA LEU A 5 -1.49 -0.87 -8.37
C LEU A 5 -1.77 0.53 -8.92
N GLY A 6 -2.54 1.33 -8.19
CA GLY A 6 -2.80 2.72 -8.54
C GLY A 6 -1.65 3.62 -8.11
N GLU A 7 -1.27 3.52 -6.84
CA GLU A 7 -0.16 4.30 -6.25
C GLU A 7 0.49 3.49 -5.13
N ALA A 8 1.80 3.27 -5.22
CA ALA A 8 2.56 2.64 -4.15
C ALA A 8 2.87 3.65 -3.05
N ASN A 9 2.76 3.22 -1.79
CA ASN A 9 3.07 4.04 -0.61
C ASN A 9 2.39 5.43 -0.63
N LEU A 10 1.10 5.47 -1.01
CA LEU A 10 0.26 6.67 -0.88
C LEU A 10 0.40 7.30 0.51
N HIS A 11 0.39 6.42 1.52
CA HIS A 11 1.03 6.65 2.80
C HIS A 11 2.08 5.57 2.99
N TYR A 12 3.13 5.83 3.77
CA TYR A 12 4.16 4.82 4.02
C TYR A 12 3.53 3.50 4.50
N GLY A 13 3.79 2.41 3.78
CA GLY A 13 3.21 1.10 4.08
C GLY A 13 1.79 0.86 3.58
N ILE A 14 1.17 1.82 2.88
CA ILE A 14 -0.21 1.75 2.36
C ILE A 14 -0.20 2.02 0.85
N ASP A 15 -0.68 1.04 0.08
CA ASP A 15 -0.90 1.19 -1.36
C ASP A 15 -2.36 1.56 -1.66
N ARG A 16 -2.57 2.30 -2.75
CA ARG A 16 -3.88 2.45 -3.37
C ARG A 16 -4.04 1.39 -4.46
N VAL A 17 -5.05 0.55 -4.31
CA VAL A 17 -5.39 -0.48 -5.30
C VAL A 17 -6.65 -0.07 -6.04
N VAL A 18 -6.65 -0.27 -7.35
CA VAL A 18 -7.79 -0.04 -8.22
C VAL A 18 -8.21 -1.38 -8.82
N ALA A 19 -9.47 -1.76 -8.67
CA ALA A 19 -10.05 -2.92 -9.35
C ALA A 19 -11.05 -2.48 -10.41
N VAL A 20 -10.89 -3.03 -11.61
CA VAL A 20 -11.84 -2.88 -12.71
C VAL A 20 -12.61 -4.18 -12.89
N MET A 21 -13.94 -4.10 -12.78
CA MET A 21 -14.86 -5.22 -12.96
C MET A 21 -15.17 -5.44 -14.45
N PRO A 22 -15.58 -6.65 -14.86
CA PRO A 22 -15.98 -6.91 -16.25
C PRO A 22 -17.16 -6.07 -16.75
N ASP A 23 -18.01 -5.59 -15.84
CA ASP A 23 -19.16 -4.72 -16.12
C ASP A 23 -18.78 -3.22 -16.22
N GLY A 24 -17.48 -2.90 -16.14
CA GLY A 24 -16.96 -1.53 -16.22
C GLY A 24 -16.96 -0.76 -14.91
N ARG A 25 -17.50 -1.31 -13.80
CA ARG A 25 -17.41 -0.64 -12.50
C ARG A 25 -15.98 -0.64 -11.96
N GLY A 26 -15.58 0.49 -11.38
CA GLY A 26 -14.30 0.65 -10.68
C GLY A 26 -14.48 0.69 -9.17
N TYR A 27 -13.58 0.02 -8.46
CA TYR A 27 -13.46 0.11 -7.00
C TYR A 27 -12.05 0.54 -6.62
N ILE A 28 -11.94 1.37 -5.59
CA ILE A 28 -10.67 1.88 -5.07
C ILE A 28 -10.66 1.66 -3.56
N TRP A 29 -9.55 1.14 -3.04
CA TRP A 29 -9.33 1.03 -1.61
C TRP A 29 -7.85 1.22 -1.27
N HIS A 30 -7.59 1.38 0.02
CA HIS A 30 -6.25 1.43 0.59
C HIS A 30 -5.94 0.09 1.26
N GLN A 31 -4.75 -0.44 1.01
CA GLN A 31 -4.31 -1.73 1.51
C GLN A 31 -2.91 -1.63 2.10
N ILE A 32 -2.67 -2.32 3.22
CA ILE A 32 -1.32 -2.42 3.80
C ILE A 32 -0.43 -3.26 2.87
N ASN A 33 0.72 -2.71 2.48
CA ASN A 33 1.70 -3.38 1.64
C ASN A 33 2.78 -4.11 2.47
N ALA A 34 3.75 -4.75 1.80
CA ALA A 34 4.78 -5.53 2.48
C ALA A 34 5.63 -4.72 3.48
N CYS A 35 5.89 -3.45 3.19
CA CYS A 35 6.60 -2.55 4.10
C CYS A 35 5.72 -2.24 5.33
N GLY A 36 4.45 -1.89 5.08
CA GLY A 36 3.48 -1.58 6.13
C GLY A 36 3.22 -2.76 7.07
N GLN A 37 3.09 -3.98 6.55
CA GLN A 37 2.88 -5.18 7.37
C GLN A 37 3.96 -5.29 8.46
N ALA A 38 5.24 -5.29 8.07
CA ALA A 38 6.34 -5.40 9.03
C ALA A 38 6.39 -4.21 9.99
N VAL A 39 6.38 -2.99 9.49
CA VAL A 39 6.61 -1.80 10.34
C VAL A 39 5.46 -1.49 11.28
N PHE A 40 4.21 -1.84 10.92
CA PHE A 40 3.05 -1.64 11.80
C PHE A 40 2.97 -2.70 12.89
N ASP A 41 3.54 -3.89 12.66
CA ASP A 41 3.75 -4.91 13.68
C ASP A 41 4.96 -4.61 14.58
N GLY A 42 5.73 -3.55 14.27
CA GLY A 42 6.91 -3.12 15.03
C GLY A 42 8.23 -3.76 14.56
N ASP A 43 8.19 -4.54 13.49
CA ASP A 43 9.36 -5.16 12.89
C ASP A 43 10.13 -4.18 11.97
N PRO A 44 11.42 -4.46 11.69
CA PRO A 44 12.16 -3.71 10.69
C PRO A 44 11.57 -3.85 9.28
N ALA A 45 11.63 -2.78 8.49
CA ALA A 45 11.18 -2.82 7.10
C ALA A 45 12.00 -3.83 6.26
N PRO A 46 11.36 -4.63 5.39
CA PRO A 46 12.05 -5.50 4.45
C PRO A 46 12.97 -4.74 3.48
N GLY A 47 13.89 -5.48 2.84
CA GLY A 47 14.75 -4.91 1.80
C GLY A 47 13.94 -4.36 0.61
N GLY A 48 14.31 -3.16 0.15
CA GLY A 48 13.64 -2.48 -0.97
C GLY A 48 12.50 -1.55 -0.56
N CYS A 49 12.15 -1.49 0.72
CA CYS A 49 11.24 -0.47 1.23
C CYS A 49 11.88 0.92 1.26
N PRO A 50 11.11 1.99 0.99
CA PRO A 50 11.61 3.34 1.21
C PRO A 50 11.92 3.55 2.72
N PRO A 51 12.73 4.56 3.06
CA PRO A 51 12.90 4.94 4.46
C PRO A 51 11.55 5.35 5.05
N PRO A 52 11.20 4.90 6.26
CA PRO A 52 10.00 5.37 6.93
C PRO A 52 10.10 6.88 7.17
N PRO A 53 8.99 7.62 7.12
CA PRO A 53 8.99 9.03 7.47
C PRO A 53 9.50 9.20 8.91
N GLU A 54 10.24 10.28 9.16
CA GLU A 54 10.61 10.66 10.52
C GLU A 54 9.34 10.71 11.37
N ARG A 55 9.39 10.15 12.57
CA ARG A 55 8.24 10.18 13.49
C ARG A 55 7.87 11.64 13.70
N ALA A 56 6.72 12.04 13.16
CA ALA A 56 6.10 13.29 13.54
C ALA A 56 5.67 13.11 15.01
N ASN A 57 6.47 13.66 15.91
CA ASN A 57 6.17 13.74 17.34
C ASN A 57 4.97 14.66 17.58
#